data_AF-A0A089K3R5-F1
#
_entry.id   AF-A0A089K3R5-F1
#
_cell.length_a   1.000
_cell.length_b   1.000
_cell.length_c   1.000
_cell.angle_alpha   90.00
_cell.angle_beta   90.00
_cell.angle_gamma   90.00
#
_symmetry.space_group_name_H-M   'P 1'
#
loop_
_entity.id
_entity.type
_entity.pdbx_description
1 polymer ?
#
loop_
_entity_poly.entity_id
_entity_poly.type
_entity_poly.pdbx_seq_one_letter_code
_entity_poly.pdbx_strand_id
1 'polypeptide(L)'
;MQEISAGVHKIDYWTMASMYRLLLPIFIQADRVIYMDCDILVNMDINELWSIDLRERYLGAVLDQGEKLLEYFVSLGLNGELYFNSGVILFQLNNIRNNQTCMKKCLISCAISQ
;
A
#
# COMPACT_ATOMS: atom_id res chain seq x y z
N MET A 1 12.63 -11.45 21.36
CA MET A 1 12.49 -11.12 19.92
C MET A 1 12.08 -12.31 19.04
N GLN A 2 12.38 -13.58 19.40
CA GLN A 2 11.88 -14.76 18.68
C GLN A 2 10.43 -15.17 19.01
N GLU A 3 9.84 -14.68 20.10
CA GLU A 3 8.53 -15.15 20.57
C GLU A 3 7.31 -14.46 19.93
N ILE A 4 7.50 -13.32 19.25
CA ILE A 4 6.37 -12.56 18.69
C ILE A 4 5.90 -13.14 17.33
N SER A 5 6.72 -13.95 16.65
CA SER A 5 6.39 -14.49 15.33
C SER A 5 5.57 -15.79 15.36
N ALA A 6 5.45 -16.46 16.50
CA ALA A 6 4.85 -17.80 16.58
C ALA A 6 3.33 -17.82 16.36
N GLY A 7 2.63 -16.69 16.54
CA GLY A 7 1.18 -16.60 16.44
C GLY A 7 0.65 -15.92 15.19
N VAL A 8 1.51 -15.52 14.25
CA VAL A 8 1.05 -14.78 13.07
C VAL A 8 0.64 -15.78 11.99
N HIS A 9 -0.65 -16.13 11.95
CA HIS A 9 -1.21 -17.02 10.94
C HIS A 9 -0.82 -16.52 9.54
N LYS A 10 -0.03 -17.29 8.81
CA LYS A 10 0.30 -16.97 7.41
C LYS A 10 -0.91 -17.25 6.55
N ILE A 11 -1.26 -16.31 5.67
CA ILE A 11 -2.11 -16.61 4.51
C ILE A 11 -1.12 -16.90 3.38
N ASP A 12 -0.93 -18.19 3.10
CA ASP A 12 -0.02 -18.76 2.10
C ASP A 12 1.47 -18.37 2.25
N TYR A 13 1.84 -17.12 1.97
CA TYR A 13 3.21 -16.57 2.05
C TYR A 13 3.34 -15.35 2.99
N TRP A 14 2.24 -14.62 3.24
CA TRP A 14 2.27 -13.35 3.96
C TRP A 14 1.75 -13.48 5.38
N THR A 15 2.29 -12.67 6.28
CA THR A 15 1.87 -12.65 7.69
C THR A 15 0.58 -11.83 7.85
N MET A 16 -0.27 -12.16 8.84
CA MET A 16 -1.40 -11.27 9.21
C MET A 16 -0.95 -9.84 9.49
N ALA A 17 0.25 -9.66 10.06
CA ALA A 17 0.80 -8.33 10.32
C ALA A 17 0.96 -7.51 9.04
N SER A 18 1.34 -8.14 7.92
CA SER A 18 1.40 -7.50 6.61
C SER A 18 0.03 -6.98 6.17
N MET A 19 -1.06 -7.65 6.54
CA MET A 19 -2.44 -7.24 6.18
C MET A 19 -2.98 -6.08 7.00
N TYR A 20 -2.38 -5.74 8.15
CA TYR A 20 -2.85 -4.61 8.98
C TYR A 20 -2.79 -3.25 8.28
N ARG A 21 -1.97 -3.11 7.22
CA ARG A 21 -1.96 -1.91 6.38
C ARG A 21 -3.33 -1.58 5.78
N LEU A 22 -4.15 -2.59 5.50
CA LEU A 22 -5.52 -2.42 4.99
C LEU A 22 -6.48 -1.83 6.02
N LEU A 23 -6.13 -1.92 7.31
CA LEU A 23 -6.95 -1.45 8.42
C LEU A 23 -6.53 -0.05 8.90
N LEU A 24 -5.49 0.56 8.30
CA LEU A 24 -5.05 1.91 8.65
C LEU A 24 -6.17 2.97 8.62
N PRO A 25 -7.10 2.98 7.65
CA PRO A 25 -8.21 3.92 7.64
C PRO A 25 -9.14 3.80 8.86
N ILE A 26 -9.17 2.63 9.51
CA ILE A 26 -10.00 2.33 10.68
C ILE A 26 -9.28 2.70 11.97
N PHE A 27 -7.99 2.35 12.10
CA PHE A 27 -7.26 2.46 13.36
C PHE A 27 -6.52 3.78 13.57
N ILE A 28 -6.06 4.43 12.51
CA ILE A 28 -5.29 5.66 12.61
C ILE A 28 -6.25 6.84 12.60
N GLN A 29 -6.12 7.79 13.53
CA GLN A 29 -6.97 8.99 13.63
C GLN A 29 -6.34 10.23 12.95
N ALA A 30 -5.49 10.02 11.96
CA ALA A 30 -4.92 11.07 11.13
C ALA A 30 -5.59 11.10 9.75
N ASP A 31 -5.45 12.21 9.03
CA ASP A 31 -5.96 12.34 7.65
C ASP A 31 -5.03 11.73 6.61
N ARG A 32 -3.74 11.59 6.94
CA ARG A 32 -2.68 11.10 6.05
C ARG A 32 -1.67 10.28 6.85
N VAL A 33 -1.09 9.25 6.25
CA VAL A 33 -0.02 8.44 6.86
C VAL A 33 0.97 7.95 5.81
N ILE A 34 2.26 7.88 6.15
CA ILE A 34 3.25 7.12 5.39
C ILE A 34 3.38 5.75 6.03
N TYR A 35 3.08 4.70 5.28
CA TYR A 35 3.35 3.31 5.63
C TYR A 35 4.69 2.87 5.04
N MET A 36 5.49 2.15 5.82
CA MET A 36 6.73 1.53 5.39
C MET A 36 6.82 0.12 5.96
N ASP A 37 7.25 -0.85 5.14
CA ASP A 37 7.62 -2.17 5.62
C ASP A 37 8.84 -2.08 6.57
N CYS A 38 9.00 -3.10 7.42
CA CYS A 38 10.02 -3.10 8.47
C CYS A 38 11.46 -3.33 7.96
N ASP A 39 11.62 -3.63 6.68
CA ASP A 39 12.88 -3.90 5.99
C ASP A 39 13.32 -2.76 5.06
N ILE A 40 12.76 -1.55 5.24
CA ILE A 40 13.15 -0.35 4.51
C ILE A 40 14.31 0.38 5.19
N LEU A 41 15.29 0.80 4.38
CA LEU A 41 16.32 1.77 4.77
C LEU A 41 16.03 3.12 4.10
N VAL A 42 15.74 4.15 4.90
CA VAL A 42 15.46 5.50 4.40
C VAL A 42 16.77 6.26 4.22
N ASN A 43 17.05 6.71 2.98
CA ASN A 43 18.27 7.44 2.61
C ASN A 43 18.00 8.84 2.03
N MET A 44 16.81 9.40 2.29
CA MET A 44 16.39 10.72 1.83
C MET A 44 15.54 11.40 2.91
N ASP A 45 15.26 12.71 2.77
CA ASP A 45 14.34 13.39 3.68
C ASP A 45 12.92 12.87 3.44
N ILE A 46 12.32 12.27 4.47
CA ILE A 46 10.97 11.72 4.40
C ILE A 46 9.91 12.80 4.14
N ASN A 47 10.23 14.08 4.42
CA ASN A 47 9.36 15.19 4.09
C ASN A 47 9.12 15.33 2.59
N GLU A 48 10.06 14.92 1.74
CA GLU A 48 9.88 14.94 0.30
C GLU A 48 8.71 14.05 -0.11
N LEU A 49 8.63 12.83 0.46
CA LEU A 49 7.50 11.92 0.27
C LEU A 49 6.21 12.49 0.88
N TRP A 50 6.28 13.04 2.10
CA TRP A 50 5.12 13.62 2.77
C TRP A 50 4.51 14.81 2.01
N SER A 51 5.33 15.58 1.32
CA SER A 51 4.94 16.81 0.61
C SER A 51 4.25 16.54 -0.73
N ILE A 52 4.19 15.29 -1.19
CA ILE A 52 3.46 14.91 -2.40
C ILE A 52 1.97 15.24 -2.21
N ASP A 53 1.42 16.00 -3.15
CA ASP A 53 -0.01 16.33 -3.21
C ASP A 53 -0.79 15.21 -3.90
N LEU A 54 -1.54 14.45 -3.10
CA LEU A 54 -2.42 13.39 -3.60
C LEU A 54 -3.77 13.91 -4.10
N ARG A 55 -4.17 15.14 -3.81
CA ARG A 55 -5.50 15.69 -4.12
C ARG A 55 -6.61 14.71 -3.69
N GLU A 56 -7.49 14.34 -4.62
CA GLU A 56 -8.61 13.41 -4.41
C GLU A 56 -8.21 11.92 -4.50
N ARG A 57 -6.93 11.60 -4.67
CA ARG A 57 -6.45 10.22 -4.75
C ARG A 57 -6.42 9.57 -3.37
N TYR A 58 -6.50 8.25 -3.31
CA TYR A 58 -6.51 7.51 -2.05
C TYR A 58 -5.11 7.24 -1.50
N LEU A 59 -4.14 7.02 -2.38
CA LEU A 59 -2.77 6.74 -1.99
C LEU A 59 -1.76 7.12 -3.09
N GLY A 60 -0.49 7.09 -2.72
CA GLY A 60 0.66 7.15 -3.61
C GLY A 60 1.58 5.98 -3.33
N ALA A 61 2.02 5.29 -4.38
CA ALA A 61 2.95 4.17 -4.31
C ALA A 61 3.77 4.09 -5.60
N VAL A 62 4.90 3.38 -5.53
CA VAL A 62 5.83 3.22 -6.66
C VAL A 62 5.42 1.99 -7.47
N LEU A 63 5.37 2.15 -8.79
CA LEU A 63 5.08 1.07 -9.73
C LEU A 63 6.14 -0.03 -9.64
N ASP A 64 5.71 -1.29 -9.73
CA ASP A 64 6.57 -2.47 -9.67
C ASP A 64 6.36 -3.29 -10.96
N GLN A 65 7.13 -2.96 -11.99
CA GLN A 65 6.87 -3.38 -13.38
C GLN A 65 7.94 -4.34 -13.91
N GLY A 66 8.07 -5.51 -13.30
CA GLY A 66 8.86 -6.60 -13.89
C GLY A 66 8.14 -7.26 -15.08
N GLU A 67 8.83 -7.56 -16.18
CA GLU A 67 8.21 -8.19 -17.38
C GLU A 67 7.43 -9.48 -17.05
N LYS A 68 8.02 -10.37 -16.24
CA LYS A 68 7.35 -11.60 -15.77
C LYS A 68 6.12 -11.34 -14.91
N LEU A 69 6.12 -10.22 -14.20
CA LEU A 69 5.04 -9.81 -13.31
C LEU A 69 3.86 -9.27 -14.14
N LEU A 70 4.15 -8.53 -15.20
CA LEU A 70 3.14 -8.05 -16.16
C LEU A 70 2.42 -9.22 -16.83
N GLU A 71 3.16 -10.21 -17.35
CA GLU A 71 2.57 -11.43 -17.94
C GLU A 71 1.68 -12.18 -16.94
N TYR A 72 2.13 -12.30 -15.68
CA TYR A 72 1.35 -12.91 -14.62
C TYR A 72 0.04 -12.16 -14.36
N PHE A 73 0.06 -10.83 -14.24
CA PHE A 73 -1.17 -10.05 -14.03
C PHE A 73 -2.13 -10.13 -15.21
N VAL A 74 -1.62 -10.08 -16.44
CA VAL A 74 -2.43 -10.25 -17.65
C VAL A 74 -3.10 -11.64 -17.65
N SER A 75 -2.39 -12.69 -17.23
CA SER A 75 -2.96 -14.04 -17.12
C SER A 75 -4.11 -14.14 -16.11
N LEU A 76 -4.14 -13.26 -15.10
CA LEU A 76 -5.22 -13.14 -14.12
C LEU A 76 -6.34 -12.18 -14.54
N GLY A 77 -6.27 -11.60 -15.74
CA GLY A 77 -7.21 -10.58 -16.21
C GLY A 77 -7.04 -9.23 -15.49
N LEU A 78 -5.88 -8.99 -14.89
CA LEU A 78 -5.53 -7.75 -14.18
C LEU A 78 -4.63 -6.87 -15.05
N ASN A 79 -4.69 -5.56 -14.82
CA ASN A 79 -3.77 -4.62 -15.46
C ASN A 79 -2.47 -4.53 -14.63
N GLY A 80 -1.44 -5.25 -15.04
CA GLY A 80 -0.13 -5.23 -14.39
C GLY A 80 0.62 -3.90 -14.51
N GLU A 81 0.27 -3.01 -15.44
CA GLU A 81 0.88 -1.68 -15.55
C GLU A 81 0.53 -0.79 -14.34
N LEU A 82 -0.58 -1.09 -13.68
CA LEU A 82 -1.04 -0.40 -12.47
C LEU A 82 -0.55 -1.06 -11.19
N TYR A 83 0.23 -2.15 -11.29
CA TYR A 83 0.77 -2.81 -10.11
C TYR A 83 1.85 -1.94 -9.47
N PHE A 84 1.78 -1.83 -8.15
CA PHE A 84 2.70 -1.06 -7.33
C PHE A 84 3.21 -1.91 -6.18
N ASN A 85 4.44 -1.61 -5.76
CA ASN A 85 5.00 -2.21 -4.57
C ASN A 85 4.25 -1.68 -3.34
N SER A 86 3.90 -2.58 -2.42
CA SER A 86 3.10 -2.22 -1.24
C SER A 86 3.93 -1.89 0.01
N GLY A 87 5.26 -1.89 -0.10
CA GLY A 87 6.18 -1.69 1.02
C GLY A 87 6.45 -0.24 1.39
N VAL A 88 6.15 0.72 0.51
CA VAL A 88 6.10 2.15 0.85
C VAL A 88 4.86 2.77 0.23
N ILE A 89 3.97 3.29 1.08
CA ILE A 89 2.69 3.86 0.64
C ILE A 89 2.41 5.15 1.39
N LEU A 90 2.13 6.23 0.66
CA LEU A 90 1.52 7.44 1.21
C LEU A 90 0.01 7.32 1.12
N PHE A 91 -0.69 7.19 2.24
CA PHE A 91 -2.15 7.09 2.28
C PHE A 91 -2.81 8.44 2.57
N GLN A 92 -3.90 8.74 1.84
CA GLN A 92 -4.82 9.84 2.09
C GLN A 92 -6.08 9.28 2.76
N LEU A 93 -6.00 9.05 4.08
CA LEU A 93 -7.00 8.34 4.87
C LEU A 93 -8.36 9.03 4.92
N ASN A 94 -8.40 10.36 4.97
CA ASN A 94 -9.65 11.11 4.90
C ASN A 94 -10.44 10.82 3.61
N ASN A 95 -9.77 10.78 2.45
CA ASN A 95 -10.39 10.45 1.16
C ASN A 95 -10.94 9.02 1.16
N ILE A 96 -10.18 8.09 1.75
CA ILE A 96 -10.62 6.69 1.89
C ILE A 96 -11.86 6.60 2.79
N ARG A 97 -11.86 7.25 3.95
CA ARG A 97 -13.01 7.24 4.89
C ARG A 97 -14.26 7.91 4.30
N ASN A 98 -14.07 8.97 3.52
CA ASN A 98 -15.17 9.70 2.87
C ASN A 98 -15.79 8.91 1.70
N ASN A 99 -15.17 7.81 1.25
CA ASN A 99 -15.72 6.93 0.23
C ASN A 99 -16.07 5.53 0.77
N GLN A 100 -17.34 5.33 1.10
CA GLN A 100 -17.87 4.04 1.58
C GLN A 100 -17.67 2.86 0.61
N THR A 101 -17.42 3.15 -0.67
CA THR A 101 -17.17 2.14 -1.70
C THR A 101 -15.70 1.73 -1.76
N CYS A 102 -14.77 2.62 -1.40
CA CYS A 102 -13.33 2.37 -1.46
C CYS A 102 -12.93 1.20 -0.54
N MET A 103 -13.39 1.22 0.73
CA MET A 103 -13.15 0.11 1.68
C MET A 103 -13.74 -1.22 1.21
N LYS A 104 -14.78 -1.20 0.36
CA LYS A 104 -15.40 -2.41 -0.24
C LYS A 104 -14.75 -2.83 -1.57
N LYS A 105 -14.05 -1.93 -2.27
CA LYS A 105 -13.44 -2.11 -3.61
C LYS A 105 -11.92 -1.94 -3.60
N CYS A 106 -11.26 -2.10 -2.45
CA CYS A 106 -9.92 -1.57 -2.12
C CYS A 106 -8.71 -2.13 -2.93
N LEU A 107 -8.86 -2.51 -4.20
CA LEU A 107 -7.79 -3.15 -4.97
C LEU A 107 -7.29 -2.42 -6.22
N ILE A 108 -7.95 -1.41 -6.79
CA ILE A 108 -7.45 -0.81 -8.04
C ILE A 108 -7.73 0.69 -8.10
N SER A 109 -6.66 1.47 -8.04
CA SER A 109 -6.50 2.85 -8.52
C SER A 109 -5.63 3.61 -7.53
N CYS A 110 -4.32 3.67 -7.80
CA CYS A 110 -3.44 4.80 -7.50
C CYS A 110 -2.02 4.45 -8.00
N ALA A 111 -1.74 4.82 -9.25
CA ALA A 111 -0.38 4.91 -9.76
C ALA A 111 0.04 6.39 -9.73
N ILE A 112 1.18 6.68 -9.11
CA ILE A 112 1.89 7.94 -9.35
C ILE A 112 2.93 7.65 -10.41
N SER A 113 2.60 7.94 -11.66
CA SER A 113 3.58 8.09 -12.73
C SER A 113 4.28 9.42 -12.52
N GLN A 114 5.62 9.41 -12.51
CA GLN A 114 6.42 10.59 -12.82
C GLN A 114 6.19 10.99 -14.28
#